data_AF-A0A0N8W728-F1
#
_entry.id   AF-A0A0N8W728-F1
#
_cell.length_a   1.000
_cell.length_b   1.000
_cell.length_c   1.000
_cell.angle_alpha   90.00
_cell.angle_beta   90.00
_cell.angle_gamma   90.00
#
_symmetry.space_group_name_H-M   'P 1'
#
loop_
_entity.id
_entity.type
_entity.pdbx_description
1 polymer ?
#
loop_
_entity_poly.entity_id
_entity_poly.type
_entity_poly.pdbx_seq_one_letter_code
_entity_poly.pdbx_strand_id
1 'polypeptide(L)'
;MKGGEWEEVPGLDGVTIYSYIRKVDIASSNSYIISFCDAIVFIDPGGLPEQAATLLREIELQRARKDRPVLIFLTHVHLDHCLSLLTDPGFRNLPRQILFVQDSGANSLECGDRKATIADLVELDYEKTDVDVHLFCGDETESGIIIDVTPDGEIEFSAPDRDCRKNIPSETIRLENGDEIEVYHTPGHSPDSICIRVGEVLFCGDLVFATAPGIAGLTGWDRKELDTTIQRVLSLLSEEKITVCLPGHGRPMDTASTVSALLAIQKEAQGLDGIHEVNPEWARKTALFGRSLMSEVDRLFTIIAGRLVYVSHVLEELEERGEAARMEDLIDSGLVDELLSDFNRFSSDLQAGNKREIHLALKAGQIAAKLKRLFRKDLLATVLDLSLLRRIERHLEDYNVTFRGFCPLARIECTDIAISMGEIVANVVRPPYHDEDIILAPDEESFARALALRIAWVNLFEKMKFEYSPGLSLPLVLMDNERFEDTVIFILEKLSVAGVPSINISSRVDKDGVTMSLEGVAGGRVPLDRQAELFARNSTDLSGGGFSLRSSEDEFCIELTYPVGETGSMNNADAGKVSEK
;
A
#
# COMPACT_ATOMS: atom_id res chain seq x y z
N MET A 1 -21.50 -20.20 -2.18
CA MET A 1 -20.17 -20.60 -2.67
C MET A 1 -19.16 -20.53 -1.54
N LYS A 2 -18.81 -21.69 -0.99
CA LYS A 2 -17.79 -21.95 0.03
C LYS A 2 -16.52 -22.42 -0.68
N GLY A 3 -15.36 -22.04 -0.15
CA GLY A 3 -14.09 -22.51 -0.70
C GLY A 3 -13.89 -24.01 -0.43
N GLY A 4 -13.42 -24.76 -1.44
CA GLY A 4 -13.00 -26.15 -1.31
C GLY A 4 -14.09 -27.22 -1.45
N GLU A 5 -15.30 -26.85 -1.88
CA GLU A 5 -16.40 -27.79 -2.13
C GLU A 5 -17.01 -27.55 -3.53
N TRP A 6 -17.61 -28.59 -4.11
CA TRP A 6 -18.39 -28.47 -5.36
C TRP A 6 -19.83 -28.06 -5.02
N GLU A 7 -20.33 -27.01 -5.67
CA GLU A 7 -21.69 -26.48 -5.52
C GLU A 7 -22.39 -26.35 -6.87
N GLU A 8 -23.72 -26.37 -6.90
CA GLU A 8 -24.49 -26.06 -8.12
C GLU A 8 -24.29 -24.59 -8.51
N VAL A 9 -24.21 -24.33 -9.82
CA VAL A 9 -24.18 -22.98 -10.37
C VAL A 9 -25.61 -22.43 -10.44
N PRO A 10 -25.94 -21.34 -9.72
CA PRO A 10 -27.27 -20.75 -9.79
C PRO A 10 -27.65 -20.38 -11.22
N GLY A 11 -28.86 -20.76 -11.63
CA GLY A 11 -29.40 -20.48 -12.96
C GLY A 11 -29.06 -21.51 -14.04
N LEU A 12 -28.26 -22.54 -13.75
CA LEU A 12 -27.97 -23.64 -14.67
C LEU A 12 -28.25 -24.99 -13.99
N ASP A 13 -28.87 -25.91 -14.74
CA ASP A 13 -29.22 -27.24 -14.23
C ASP A 13 -28.09 -28.24 -14.48
N GLY A 14 -27.56 -28.86 -13.42
CA GLY A 14 -26.54 -29.91 -13.53
C GLY A 14 -25.13 -29.40 -13.83
N VAL A 15 -24.91 -28.09 -13.71
CA VAL A 15 -23.60 -27.45 -13.81
C VAL A 15 -23.09 -27.16 -12.41
N THR A 16 -21.88 -27.60 -12.10
CA THR A 16 -21.28 -27.43 -10.76
C THR A 16 -19.99 -26.63 -10.81
N ILE A 17 -19.67 -25.95 -9.72
CA ILE A 17 -18.47 -25.12 -9.57
C ILE A 17 -17.69 -25.52 -8.33
N TYR A 18 -16.36 -25.57 -8.48
CA TYR A 18 -15.40 -25.63 -7.39
C TYR A 18 -14.68 -24.30 -7.27
N SER A 19 -14.71 -23.71 -6.07
CA SER A 19 -14.04 -22.43 -5.78
C SER A 19 -12.83 -22.64 -4.89
N TYR A 20 -11.63 -22.24 -5.34
CA TYR A 20 -10.43 -22.19 -4.52
C TYR A 20 -10.22 -20.77 -3.98
N ILE A 21 -10.79 -20.50 -2.81
CA ILE A 21 -10.75 -19.16 -2.19
C ILE A 21 -9.56 -19.03 -1.25
N ARG A 22 -8.73 -18.01 -1.45
CA ARG A 22 -7.52 -17.74 -0.67
C ARG A 22 -7.64 -16.46 0.15
N LYS A 23 -6.68 -16.30 1.06
CA LYS A 23 -6.44 -15.00 1.70
C LYS A 23 -5.80 -14.08 0.66
N VAL A 24 -6.26 -12.83 0.62
CA VAL A 24 -5.71 -11.78 -0.27
C VAL A 24 -4.21 -11.62 -0.03
N ASP A 25 -3.43 -11.85 -1.08
CA ASP A 25 -2.01 -11.59 -1.20
C ASP A 25 -1.68 -11.27 -2.67
N ILE A 26 -0.43 -10.92 -2.98
CA ILE A 26 0.00 -10.65 -4.36
C ILE A 26 0.72 -11.84 -5.00
N ALA A 27 0.66 -13.01 -4.35
CA ALA A 27 1.35 -14.20 -4.83
C ALA A 27 0.44 -15.05 -5.72
N SER A 28 -0.87 -15.04 -5.46
CA SER A 28 -1.85 -15.73 -6.29
C SER A 28 -3.28 -15.28 -6.05
N SER A 29 -4.09 -15.37 -7.09
CA SER A 29 -5.54 -15.17 -7.08
C SER A 29 -6.33 -16.39 -6.58
N ASN A 30 -7.63 -16.18 -6.40
CA ASN A 30 -8.66 -17.20 -6.35
C ASN A 30 -8.80 -17.89 -7.72
N SER A 31 -9.12 -19.17 -7.72
CA SER A 31 -9.34 -19.94 -8.96
C SER A 31 -10.68 -20.64 -8.95
N TYR A 32 -11.27 -20.82 -10.12
CA TYR A 32 -12.61 -21.38 -10.27
C TYR A 32 -12.65 -22.45 -11.35
N ILE A 33 -13.24 -23.61 -11.04
CA ILE A 33 -13.44 -24.70 -12.00
C ILE A 33 -14.94 -24.91 -12.14
N ILE A 34 -15.50 -24.74 -13.33
CA ILE A 34 -16.90 -25.05 -13.64
C ILE A 34 -16.96 -26.32 -14.48
N SER A 35 -17.78 -27.27 -14.06
CA SER A 35 -18.02 -28.54 -14.72
C SER A 35 -19.37 -28.48 -15.44
N PHE A 36 -19.33 -28.24 -16.74
CA PHE A 36 -20.49 -28.44 -17.64
C PHE A 36 -20.64 -29.91 -17.99
N CYS A 37 -21.56 -30.28 -18.88
CA CYS A 37 -21.70 -31.67 -19.30
C CYS A 37 -20.67 -32.07 -20.37
N ASP A 38 -20.23 -31.12 -21.19
CA ASP A 38 -19.46 -31.24 -22.43
C ASP A 38 -18.16 -30.42 -22.43
N ALA A 39 -17.94 -29.55 -21.45
CA ALA A 39 -16.67 -28.85 -21.21
C ALA A 39 -16.33 -28.74 -19.71
N ILE A 40 -15.07 -28.42 -19.41
CA ILE A 40 -14.61 -27.93 -18.11
C ILE A 40 -14.09 -26.52 -18.31
N VAL A 41 -14.65 -25.55 -17.60
CA VAL A 41 -14.14 -24.17 -17.63
C VAL A 41 -13.24 -23.97 -16.42
N PHE A 42 -12.09 -23.34 -16.63
CA PHE A 42 -11.12 -23.05 -15.59
C PHE A 42 -10.72 -21.58 -15.66
N ILE A 43 -10.97 -20.82 -14.60
CA ILE A 43 -10.73 -19.38 -14.55
C ILE A 43 -9.59 -19.12 -13.56
N ASP A 44 -8.57 -18.39 -14.04
CA ASP A 44 -7.39 -17.94 -13.32
C ASP A 44 -6.64 -19.04 -12.56
N PRO A 45 -5.61 -19.66 -13.18
CA PRO A 45 -4.84 -20.75 -12.57
C PRO A 45 -4.03 -20.39 -11.32
N GLY A 46 -3.92 -19.09 -10.99
CA GLY A 46 -3.19 -18.60 -9.83
C GLY A 46 -1.68 -18.64 -10.03
N GLY A 47 -0.91 -18.49 -8.95
CA GLY A 47 0.56 -18.43 -8.95
C GLY A 47 1.28 -19.27 -7.89
N LEU A 48 0.57 -20.18 -7.19
CA LEU A 48 1.17 -21.02 -6.15
C LEU A 48 1.20 -22.51 -6.51
N PRO A 49 2.33 -23.23 -6.29
CA PRO A 49 2.44 -24.66 -6.59
C PRO A 49 1.42 -25.56 -5.85
N GLU A 50 1.14 -25.29 -4.58
CA GLU A 50 0.16 -26.10 -3.80
C GLU A 50 -1.28 -25.93 -4.32
N GLN A 51 -1.60 -24.72 -4.80
CA GLN A 51 -2.87 -24.42 -5.45
C GLN A 51 -2.94 -25.11 -6.81
N ALA A 52 -1.90 -24.99 -7.64
CA ALA A 52 -1.79 -25.66 -8.93
C ALA A 52 -2.04 -27.18 -8.81
N ALA A 53 -1.35 -27.83 -7.86
CA ALA A 53 -1.51 -29.27 -7.61
C ALA A 53 -2.95 -29.66 -7.21
N THR A 54 -3.62 -28.82 -6.41
CA THR A 54 -5.01 -29.06 -6.01
C THR A 54 -5.96 -28.89 -7.20
N LEU A 55 -5.79 -27.83 -7.99
CA LEU A 55 -6.64 -27.53 -9.13
C LEU A 55 -6.50 -28.57 -10.25
N LEU A 56 -5.27 -28.96 -10.57
CA LEU A 56 -4.99 -30.03 -11.53
C LEU A 56 -5.67 -31.35 -11.13
N ARG A 57 -5.57 -31.71 -9.85
CA ARG A 57 -6.25 -32.90 -9.32
C ARG A 57 -7.76 -32.83 -9.51
N GLU A 58 -8.39 -31.70 -9.20
CA GLU A 58 -9.84 -31.54 -9.39
C GLU A 58 -10.24 -31.60 -10.88
N ILE A 59 -9.46 -30.99 -11.77
CA ILE A 59 -9.68 -31.09 -13.23
C ILE A 59 -9.55 -32.54 -13.70
N GLU A 60 -8.50 -33.25 -13.31
CA GLU A 60 -8.27 -34.65 -13.65
C GLU A 60 -9.42 -35.55 -13.14
N LEU A 61 -9.93 -35.31 -11.93
CA LEU A 61 -11.07 -36.05 -11.39
C LEU A 61 -12.34 -35.85 -12.21
N GLN A 62 -12.60 -34.64 -12.72
CA GLN A 62 -13.74 -34.40 -13.60
C GLN A 62 -13.56 -35.07 -14.96
N ARG A 63 -12.36 -34.99 -15.54
CA ARG A 63 -12.05 -35.66 -16.82
C ARG A 63 -12.10 -37.18 -16.73
N ALA A 64 -11.69 -37.75 -15.59
CA ALA A 64 -11.80 -39.18 -15.35
C ALA A 64 -13.26 -39.66 -15.33
N ARG A 65 -14.22 -38.80 -14.96
CA ARG A 65 -15.66 -39.11 -15.03
C ARG A 65 -16.19 -39.03 -16.45
N LYS A 66 -15.81 -37.97 -17.17
CA LYS A 66 -16.14 -37.78 -18.59
C LYS A 66 -15.04 -36.93 -19.23
N ASP A 67 -14.34 -37.51 -20.18
CA ASP A 67 -13.26 -36.81 -20.86
C ASP A 67 -13.81 -35.80 -21.88
N ARG A 68 -13.36 -34.55 -21.78
CA ARG A 68 -13.90 -33.38 -22.48
C ARG A 68 -12.89 -32.22 -22.45
N PRO A 69 -13.01 -31.22 -23.34
CA PRO A 69 -12.08 -30.10 -23.41
C PRO A 69 -12.05 -29.28 -22.12
N VAL A 70 -10.91 -28.62 -21.89
CA VAL A 70 -10.69 -27.70 -20.77
C VAL A 70 -10.51 -26.29 -21.33
N LEU A 71 -11.48 -25.42 -21.08
CA LEU A 71 -11.47 -24.02 -21.51
C LEU A 71 -10.88 -23.17 -20.39
N ILE A 72 -9.66 -22.68 -20.59
CA ILE A 72 -8.93 -21.88 -19.60
C ILE A 72 -9.15 -20.41 -19.94
N PHE A 73 -9.68 -19.64 -19.01
CA PHE A 73 -9.84 -18.20 -19.13
C PHE A 73 -8.92 -17.48 -18.16
N LEU A 74 -8.22 -16.46 -18.66
CA LEU A 74 -7.53 -15.49 -17.82
C LEU A 74 -8.38 -14.23 -17.74
N THR A 75 -8.74 -13.82 -16.53
CA THR A 75 -9.43 -12.53 -16.33
C THR A 75 -8.54 -11.36 -16.71
N HIS A 76 -7.22 -11.51 -16.53
CA HIS A 76 -6.16 -10.66 -17.07
C HIS A 76 -4.79 -11.36 -16.87
N VAL A 77 -3.71 -10.79 -17.40
CA VAL A 77 -2.39 -11.43 -17.47
C VAL A 77 -1.41 -11.09 -16.34
N HIS A 78 -1.86 -10.45 -15.25
CA HIS A 78 -0.98 -10.31 -14.08
C HIS A 78 -0.57 -11.69 -13.56
N LEU A 79 0.70 -11.82 -13.16
CA LEU A 79 1.27 -13.13 -12.81
C LEU A 79 0.56 -13.84 -11.65
N ASP A 80 -0.06 -13.14 -10.71
CA ASP A 80 -0.83 -13.78 -9.64
C ASP A 80 -2.08 -14.52 -10.17
N HIS A 81 -2.55 -14.23 -11.38
CA HIS A 81 -3.66 -14.94 -12.03
C HIS A 81 -3.20 -16.07 -12.96
N CYS A 82 -2.03 -15.95 -13.59
CA CYS A 82 -1.63 -16.84 -14.67
C CYS A 82 -0.31 -17.58 -14.46
N LEU A 83 0.51 -17.24 -13.44
CA LEU A 83 1.86 -17.80 -13.30
C LEU A 83 1.90 -19.33 -13.25
N SER A 84 0.92 -19.99 -12.64
CA SER A 84 0.88 -21.45 -12.56
C SER A 84 0.68 -22.07 -13.95
N LEU A 85 -0.12 -21.46 -14.82
CA LEU A 85 -0.26 -21.87 -16.22
C LEU A 85 1.09 -21.79 -16.95
N LEU A 86 1.83 -20.72 -16.66
CA LEU A 86 3.09 -20.40 -17.34
C LEU A 86 4.27 -21.20 -16.81
N THR A 87 4.18 -21.83 -15.64
CA THR A 87 5.34 -22.48 -14.99
C THR A 87 5.12 -23.93 -14.61
N ASP A 88 3.88 -24.37 -14.39
CA ASP A 88 3.56 -25.75 -14.03
C ASP A 88 3.32 -26.59 -15.30
N PRO A 89 4.16 -27.62 -15.57
CA PRO A 89 3.99 -28.49 -16.72
C PRO A 89 2.66 -29.24 -16.75
N GLY A 90 2.01 -29.42 -15.59
CA GLY A 90 0.72 -30.09 -15.50
C GLY A 90 -0.37 -29.37 -16.27
N PHE A 91 -0.40 -28.04 -16.24
CA PHE A 91 -1.36 -27.27 -17.04
C PHE A 91 -1.02 -27.35 -18.52
N ARG A 92 0.22 -27.08 -18.93
CA ARG A 92 0.63 -27.10 -20.35
C ARG A 92 0.38 -28.42 -21.07
N ASN A 93 0.39 -29.53 -20.34
CA ASN A 93 0.20 -30.86 -20.90
C ASN A 93 -1.26 -31.33 -20.85
N LEU A 94 -2.23 -30.48 -20.46
CA LEU A 94 -3.64 -30.85 -20.47
C LEU A 94 -4.11 -31.12 -21.91
N PRO A 95 -4.58 -32.35 -22.22
CA PRO A 95 -5.06 -32.64 -23.58
C PRO A 95 -6.36 -31.90 -23.88
N ARG A 96 -6.50 -31.36 -25.09
CA ARG A 96 -7.67 -30.56 -25.53
C ARG A 96 -7.94 -29.36 -24.61
N GLN A 97 -6.88 -28.69 -24.17
CA GLN A 97 -7.01 -27.38 -23.53
C GLN A 97 -7.16 -26.29 -24.60
N ILE A 98 -7.89 -25.24 -24.26
CA ILE A 98 -8.05 -24.04 -25.08
C ILE A 98 -7.90 -22.83 -24.16
N LEU A 99 -6.91 -21.98 -24.44
CA LEU A 99 -6.63 -20.77 -23.69
C LEU A 99 -7.31 -19.55 -24.31
N PHE A 100 -8.18 -18.91 -23.53
CA PHE A 100 -8.90 -17.69 -23.86
C PHE A 100 -8.32 -16.52 -23.06
N VAL A 101 -7.85 -15.49 -23.76
CA VAL A 101 -7.31 -14.26 -23.16
C VAL A 101 -7.76 -13.09 -24.01
N GLN A 102 -8.02 -11.93 -23.39
CA GLN A 102 -8.28 -10.70 -24.14
C GLN A 102 -7.08 -10.35 -25.04
N ASP A 103 -7.33 -9.83 -26.23
CA ASP A 103 -6.33 -9.66 -27.30
C ASP A 103 -5.03 -8.96 -26.86
N SER A 104 -5.10 -7.87 -26.09
CA SER A 104 -3.91 -7.17 -25.61
C SER A 104 -3.12 -7.98 -24.57
N GLY A 105 -3.82 -8.76 -23.73
CA GLY A 105 -3.22 -9.70 -22.80
C GLY A 105 -2.58 -10.89 -23.52
N ALA A 106 -3.26 -11.42 -24.55
CA ALA A 106 -2.74 -12.50 -25.38
C ALA A 106 -1.42 -12.12 -26.06
N ASN A 107 -1.41 -10.97 -26.73
CA ASN A 107 -0.21 -10.37 -27.32
C ASN A 107 0.91 -10.21 -26.26
N SER A 108 0.58 -9.83 -25.03
CA SER A 108 1.53 -9.68 -23.93
C SER A 108 2.18 -11.01 -23.54
N LEU A 109 1.42 -12.10 -23.43
CA LEU A 109 1.96 -13.42 -23.10
C LEU A 109 2.82 -14.01 -24.22
N GLU A 110 2.42 -13.80 -25.48
CA GLU A 110 3.14 -14.29 -26.67
C GLU A 110 4.46 -13.55 -26.88
N CYS A 111 4.46 -12.23 -26.69
CA CYS A 111 5.67 -11.44 -26.80
C CYS A 111 6.54 -11.48 -25.54
N GLY A 112 6.00 -11.93 -24.41
CA GLY A 112 6.66 -11.96 -23.11
C GLY A 112 6.79 -10.57 -22.48
N ASP A 113 5.75 -9.74 -22.56
CA ASP A 113 5.72 -8.40 -21.97
C ASP A 113 5.72 -8.49 -20.45
N ARG A 114 6.89 -8.20 -19.87
CA ARG A 114 7.13 -8.28 -18.43
C ARG A 114 6.51 -7.13 -17.63
N LYS A 115 6.13 -6.03 -18.28
CA LYS A 115 5.45 -4.91 -17.62
C LYS A 115 3.95 -5.18 -17.51
N ALA A 116 3.33 -5.57 -18.62
CA ALA A 116 1.90 -5.91 -18.66
C ALA A 116 1.57 -7.08 -17.71
N THR A 117 2.46 -8.06 -17.62
CA THR A 117 2.31 -9.20 -16.69
C THR A 117 2.78 -8.91 -15.26
N ILE A 118 3.23 -7.69 -14.95
CA ILE A 118 3.85 -7.28 -13.68
C ILE A 118 5.11 -8.07 -13.25
N ALA A 119 5.67 -8.89 -14.14
CA ALA A 119 6.85 -9.72 -13.90
C ALA A 119 8.10 -8.93 -13.50
N ASP A 120 8.27 -7.71 -14.00
CA ASP A 120 9.36 -6.81 -13.59
C ASP A 120 9.21 -6.35 -12.13
N LEU A 121 7.97 -6.15 -11.65
CA LEU A 121 7.68 -5.70 -10.29
C LEU A 121 7.87 -6.82 -9.26
N VAL A 122 7.47 -8.04 -9.61
CA VAL A 122 7.59 -9.22 -8.73
C VAL A 122 8.90 -9.99 -8.94
N GLU A 123 9.72 -9.59 -9.90
CA GLU A 123 10.99 -10.23 -10.28
C GLU A 123 10.86 -11.75 -10.47
N LEU A 124 9.89 -12.14 -11.30
CA LEU A 124 9.68 -13.52 -11.71
C LEU A 124 9.92 -13.67 -13.21
N ASP A 125 10.40 -14.84 -13.58
CA ASP A 125 10.57 -15.24 -14.97
C ASP A 125 9.48 -16.24 -15.33
N TYR A 126 8.99 -16.13 -16.56
CA TYR A 126 8.04 -17.05 -17.15
C TYR A 126 8.39 -17.23 -18.63
N GLU A 127 7.91 -18.32 -19.22
CA GLU A 127 8.08 -18.54 -20.65
C GLU A 127 6.88 -18.01 -21.43
N LYS A 128 7.15 -17.52 -22.63
CA LYS A 128 6.12 -17.12 -23.58
C LYS A 128 5.14 -18.27 -23.82
N THR A 129 3.88 -17.92 -23.96
CA THR A 129 2.80 -18.88 -24.13
C THR A 129 1.91 -18.39 -25.25
N ASP A 130 1.70 -19.26 -26.26
CA ASP A 130 0.77 -19.00 -27.36
C ASP A 130 -0.67 -19.07 -26.83
N VAL A 131 -1.53 -18.17 -27.30
CA VAL A 131 -2.94 -18.12 -26.90
C VAL A 131 -3.82 -18.68 -28.02
N ASP A 132 -4.70 -19.61 -27.68
CA ASP A 132 -5.55 -20.27 -28.68
C ASP A 132 -6.67 -19.33 -29.18
N VAL A 133 -7.23 -18.51 -28.30
CA VAL A 133 -8.30 -17.55 -28.63
C VAL A 133 -8.00 -16.17 -28.05
N HIS A 134 -7.80 -15.22 -28.96
CA HIS A 134 -7.77 -13.79 -28.66
C HIS A 134 -9.21 -13.26 -28.60
N LEU A 135 -9.72 -13.07 -27.40
CA LEU A 135 -11.03 -12.46 -27.18
C LEU A 135 -11.00 -10.97 -27.56
N PHE A 136 -12.05 -10.49 -28.19
CA PHE A 136 -12.18 -9.10 -28.66
C PHE A 136 -11.12 -8.71 -29.70
N CYS A 137 -10.63 -9.66 -30.50
CA CYS A 137 -9.68 -9.41 -31.58
C CYS A 137 -10.38 -8.70 -32.76
N GLY A 138 -10.07 -7.41 -32.99
CA GLY A 138 -10.69 -6.61 -34.04
C GLY A 138 -11.17 -5.24 -33.54
N ASP A 139 -12.19 -4.68 -34.20
CA ASP A 139 -12.80 -3.42 -33.75
C ASP A 139 -13.74 -3.73 -32.57
N GLU A 140 -13.45 -3.24 -31.36
CA GLU A 140 -14.25 -3.48 -30.13
C GLU A 140 -15.73 -3.05 -30.26
N THR A 141 -16.05 -2.28 -31.31
CA THR A 141 -17.42 -1.90 -31.66
C THR A 141 -18.24 -3.01 -32.34
N GLU A 142 -17.60 -4.09 -32.80
CA GLU A 142 -18.24 -5.32 -33.29
C GLU A 142 -18.57 -6.26 -32.11
N SER A 143 -19.36 -5.79 -31.16
CA SER A 143 -19.83 -6.61 -30.04
C SER A 143 -20.65 -7.81 -30.53
N GLY A 144 -20.46 -8.97 -29.90
CA GLY A 144 -21.36 -10.13 -30.03
C GLY A 144 -20.84 -11.31 -30.87
N ILE A 145 -19.53 -11.46 -31.06
CA ILE A 145 -18.99 -12.69 -31.68
C ILE A 145 -19.41 -13.90 -30.83
N ILE A 146 -19.91 -14.93 -31.51
CA ILE A 146 -20.21 -16.22 -30.91
C ILE A 146 -19.06 -17.17 -31.25
N ILE A 147 -18.57 -17.88 -30.23
CA ILE A 147 -17.49 -18.83 -30.32
C ILE A 147 -18.06 -20.20 -29.95
N ASP A 148 -18.29 -21.06 -30.94
CA ASP A 148 -18.82 -22.39 -30.75
C ASP A 148 -17.65 -23.36 -30.47
N VAL A 149 -17.72 -24.10 -29.35
CA VAL A 149 -16.69 -25.05 -28.93
C VAL A 149 -17.19 -26.48 -29.10
N THR A 150 -16.50 -27.28 -29.92
CA THR A 150 -16.89 -28.68 -30.15
C THR A 150 -16.41 -29.59 -29.01
N PRO A 151 -17.02 -30.78 -28.82
CA PRO A 151 -16.56 -31.77 -27.83
C PRO A 151 -15.13 -32.28 -28.07
N ASP A 152 -14.62 -32.15 -29.30
CA ASP A 152 -13.26 -32.51 -29.65
C ASP A 152 -12.25 -31.40 -29.36
N GLY A 153 -12.72 -30.21 -28.96
CA GLY A 153 -11.90 -29.03 -28.67
C GLY A 153 -11.58 -28.21 -29.90
N GLU A 154 -12.44 -28.23 -30.92
CA GLU A 154 -12.33 -27.34 -32.08
C GLU A 154 -13.17 -26.08 -31.86
N ILE A 155 -12.78 -24.98 -32.51
CA ILE A 155 -13.35 -23.64 -32.31
C ILE A 155 -13.88 -23.12 -33.64
N GLU A 156 -15.14 -22.71 -33.65
CA GLU A 156 -15.77 -22.07 -34.79
C GLU A 156 -16.27 -20.68 -34.40
N PHE A 157 -16.03 -19.69 -35.26
CA PHE A 157 -16.48 -18.31 -35.05
C PHE A 157 -17.73 -18.03 -35.87
N SER A 158 -18.77 -17.52 -35.23
CA SER A 158 -20.02 -17.14 -35.87
C SER A 158 -20.40 -15.68 -35.54
N ALA A 159 -21.11 -15.05 -36.48
CA ALA A 159 -21.52 -13.66 -36.34
C ALA A 159 -22.61 -13.53 -35.25
N PRO A 160 -22.68 -12.37 -34.55
CA PRO A 160 -23.72 -12.12 -33.57
C PRO A 160 -25.13 -12.32 -34.13
N ASP A 161 -26.05 -12.72 -33.26
CA ASP A 161 -27.47 -12.52 -33.54
C ASP A 161 -27.75 -11.03 -33.72
N ARG A 162 -28.50 -10.69 -34.78
CA ARG A 162 -28.67 -9.32 -35.32
C ARG A 162 -29.25 -8.26 -34.35
N ASP A 163 -29.55 -8.62 -33.10
CA ASP A 163 -30.25 -7.77 -32.12
C ASP A 163 -29.52 -7.65 -30.75
N CYS A 164 -28.31 -8.21 -30.61
CA CYS A 164 -27.62 -8.32 -29.31
C CYS A 164 -26.67 -7.15 -28.99
N ARG A 165 -27.13 -5.90 -29.07
CA ARG A 165 -26.31 -4.76 -28.61
C ARG A 165 -26.40 -4.60 -27.09
N LYS A 166 -25.43 -5.16 -26.37
CA LYS A 166 -25.24 -4.90 -24.93
C LYS A 166 -24.50 -3.57 -24.72
N ASN A 167 -24.73 -2.94 -23.56
CA ASN A 167 -24.05 -1.68 -23.16
C ASN A 167 -22.54 -1.86 -22.90
N ILE A 168 -22.12 -3.10 -22.72
CA ILE A 168 -20.75 -3.53 -22.48
C ILE A 168 -20.30 -4.43 -23.64
N PRO A 169 -19.11 -4.22 -24.22
CA PRO A 169 -18.58 -5.12 -25.25
C PRO A 169 -18.54 -6.55 -24.71
N SER A 170 -19.13 -7.48 -25.46
CA SER A 170 -19.25 -8.87 -25.02
C SER A 170 -19.07 -9.87 -26.16
N GLU A 171 -18.54 -11.04 -25.84
CA GLU A 171 -18.49 -12.23 -26.68
C GLU A 171 -19.15 -13.40 -25.94
N THR A 172 -19.72 -14.34 -26.70
CA THR A 172 -20.42 -15.51 -26.12
C THR A 172 -19.74 -16.78 -26.57
N ILE A 173 -19.27 -17.58 -25.61
CA ILE A 173 -18.77 -18.93 -25.86
C ILE A 173 -19.94 -19.88 -25.67
N ARG A 174 -20.33 -20.57 -26.74
CA ARG A 174 -21.44 -21.52 -26.74
C ARG A 174 -20.89 -22.95 -26.72
N LEU A 175 -21.42 -23.74 -25.80
CA LEU A 175 -21.13 -25.16 -25.67
C LEU A 175 -22.12 -26.00 -26.50
N GLU A 176 -21.78 -27.26 -26.79
CA GLU A 176 -22.60 -28.16 -27.63
C GLU A 176 -24.01 -28.37 -27.03
N ASN A 177 -24.10 -28.42 -25.71
CA ASN A 177 -25.37 -28.57 -25.00
C ASN A 177 -26.26 -27.31 -25.01
N GLY A 178 -25.78 -26.21 -25.57
CA GLY A 178 -26.46 -24.92 -25.65
C GLY A 178 -26.27 -24.03 -24.43
N ASP A 179 -25.49 -24.43 -23.43
CA ASP A 179 -25.08 -23.54 -22.35
C ASP A 179 -24.13 -22.46 -22.90
N GLU A 180 -24.26 -21.25 -22.37
CA GLU A 180 -23.51 -20.09 -22.82
C GLU A 180 -22.66 -19.51 -21.68
N ILE A 181 -21.43 -19.14 -22.02
CA ILE A 181 -20.50 -18.39 -21.17
C ILE A 181 -20.36 -17.03 -21.81
N GLU A 182 -20.72 -15.97 -21.08
CA GLU A 182 -20.64 -14.61 -21.61
C GLU A 182 -19.42 -13.92 -21.05
N VAL A 183 -18.62 -13.33 -21.93
CA VAL A 183 -17.38 -12.62 -21.56
C VAL A 183 -17.57 -11.16 -21.88
N TYR A 184 -17.16 -10.30 -20.95
CA TYR A 184 -17.33 -8.87 -21.00
C TYR A 184 -15.98 -8.18 -20.88
N HIS A 185 -15.67 -7.26 -21.78
CA HIS A 185 -14.45 -6.46 -21.67
C HIS A 185 -14.64 -5.37 -20.62
N THR A 186 -13.77 -5.36 -19.62
CA THR A 186 -13.84 -4.50 -18.44
C THR A 186 -12.50 -3.84 -18.14
N PRO A 187 -11.96 -3.02 -19.07
CA PRO A 187 -10.66 -2.38 -18.90
C PRO A 187 -10.66 -1.38 -17.74
N GLY A 188 -9.46 -1.07 -17.24
CA GLY A 188 -9.24 -0.03 -16.24
C GLY A 188 -8.33 -0.47 -15.10
N HIS A 189 -8.51 -1.68 -14.58
CA HIS A 189 -7.50 -2.34 -13.74
C HIS A 189 -6.26 -2.68 -14.59
N SER A 190 -6.51 -3.33 -15.72
CA SER A 190 -5.56 -3.52 -16.82
C SER A 190 -6.32 -3.38 -18.16
N PRO A 191 -5.62 -3.19 -19.30
CA PRO A 191 -6.27 -3.09 -20.62
C PRO A 191 -6.97 -4.39 -21.05
N ASP A 192 -6.47 -5.53 -20.57
CA ASP A 192 -6.92 -6.88 -20.90
C ASP A 192 -7.94 -7.46 -19.90
N SER A 193 -8.36 -6.66 -18.91
CA SER A 193 -9.30 -7.10 -17.88
C SER A 193 -10.66 -7.50 -18.48
N ILE A 194 -11.16 -8.68 -18.10
CA ILE A 194 -12.49 -9.19 -18.46
C ILE A 194 -13.29 -9.65 -17.25
N CYS A 195 -14.62 -9.56 -17.36
CA CYS A 195 -15.56 -10.26 -16.50
C CYS A 195 -16.20 -11.42 -17.25
N ILE A 196 -16.51 -12.51 -16.56
CA ILE A 196 -17.10 -13.72 -17.17
C ILE A 196 -18.39 -14.05 -16.43
N ARG A 197 -19.48 -14.30 -17.15
CA ARG A 197 -20.77 -14.71 -16.58
C ARG A 197 -21.10 -16.14 -16.98
N VAL A 198 -21.49 -16.93 -15.98
CA VAL A 198 -21.99 -18.30 -16.14
C VAL A 198 -23.24 -18.45 -15.28
N GLY A 199 -24.40 -18.62 -15.91
CA GLY A 199 -25.68 -18.59 -15.19
C GLY A 199 -25.89 -17.26 -14.46
N GLU A 200 -26.18 -17.31 -13.16
CA GLU A 200 -26.35 -16.13 -12.30
C GLU A 200 -25.05 -15.75 -11.54
N VAL A 201 -23.90 -16.25 -11.98
CA VAL A 201 -22.58 -16.01 -11.36
C VAL A 201 -21.73 -15.12 -12.25
N LEU A 202 -21.15 -14.07 -11.69
CA LEU A 202 -20.21 -13.17 -12.37
C LEU A 202 -18.82 -13.30 -11.76
N PHE A 203 -17.84 -13.77 -12.53
CA PHE A 203 -16.42 -13.70 -12.21
C PHE A 203 -15.91 -12.33 -12.60
N CYS A 204 -15.46 -11.52 -11.64
CA CYS A 204 -15.15 -10.12 -11.86
C CYS A 204 -13.66 -9.77 -11.80
N GLY A 205 -12.78 -10.77 -11.73
CA GLY A 205 -11.34 -10.57 -11.62
C GLY A 205 -11.02 -9.56 -10.52
N ASP A 206 -10.13 -8.62 -10.83
CA ASP A 206 -9.62 -7.63 -9.88
C ASP A 206 -10.33 -6.28 -9.92
N LEU A 207 -11.47 -6.19 -10.61
CA LEU A 207 -12.23 -4.95 -10.76
C LEU A 207 -12.55 -4.28 -9.41
N VAL A 208 -12.88 -5.07 -8.39
CA VAL A 208 -13.21 -4.58 -7.04
C VAL A 208 -11.98 -4.23 -6.18
N PHE A 209 -10.77 -4.42 -6.71
CA PHE A 209 -9.49 -4.06 -6.08
C PHE A 209 -8.70 -3.03 -6.89
N ALA A 210 -9.26 -2.52 -7.99
CA ALA A 210 -8.55 -1.66 -8.95
C ALA A 210 -8.02 -0.33 -8.35
N THR A 211 -8.54 0.13 -7.20
CA THR A 211 -8.05 1.33 -6.49
C THR A 211 -7.11 1.02 -5.32
N ALA A 212 -6.79 -0.26 -5.08
CA ALA A 212 -5.93 -0.65 -3.99
C ALA A 212 -4.51 -0.04 -4.15
N PRO A 213 -3.88 0.42 -3.06
CA PRO A 213 -2.51 0.92 -3.14
C PRO A 213 -1.55 -0.16 -3.66
N GLY A 214 -0.68 0.21 -4.60
CA GLY A 214 0.20 -0.72 -5.30
C GLY A 214 -0.46 -1.48 -6.46
N ILE A 215 -1.77 -1.32 -6.66
CA ILE A 215 -2.50 -1.76 -7.86
C ILE A 215 -2.81 -0.55 -8.76
N ALA A 216 -3.43 0.48 -8.19
CA ALA A 216 -3.60 1.74 -8.89
C ALA A 216 -2.24 2.31 -9.28
N GLY A 217 -2.08 2.61 -10.58
CA GLY A 217 -0.82 3.09 -11.15
C GLY A 217 0.08 1.98 -11.70
N LEU A 218 -0.30 0.70 -11.65
CA LEU A 218 0.38 -0.34 -12.44
C LEU A 218 0.35 -0.01 -13.94
N THR A 219 1.32 -0.52 -14.69
CA THR A 219 1.35 -0.33 -16.15
C THR A 219 0.05 -0.83 -16.78
N GLY A 220 -0.64 0.03 -17.52
CA GLY A 220 -1.92 -0.28 -18.17
C GLY A 220 -3.16 0.03 -17.33
N TRP A 221 -3.01 0.43 -16.06
CA TRP A 221 -4.11 0.94 -15.25
C TRP A 221 -4.61 2.29 -15.80
N ASP A 222 -5.93 2.43 -15.97
CA ASP A 222 -6.54 3.67 -16.45
C ASP A 222 -7.82 4.01 -15.68
N ARG A 223 -7.81 5.19 -15.06
CA ARG A 223 -8.92 5.69 -14.24
C ARG A 223 -10.21 5.92 -15.02
N LYS A 224 -10.13 6.43 -16.26
CA LYS A 224 -11.31 6.77 -17.07
C LYS A 224 -11.97 5.52 -17.62
N GLU A 225 -11.16 4.55 -18.05
CA GLU A 225 -11.65 3.22 -18.43
C GLU A 225 -12.28 2.53 -17.21
N LEU A 226 -11.63 2.59 -16.04
CA LEU A 226 -12.18 2.02 -14.81
C LEU A 226 -13.56 2.62 -14.45
N ASP A 227 -13.72 3.94 -14.54
CA ASP A 227 -15.01 4.61 -14.28
C ASP A 227 -16.08 4.14 -15.28
N THR A 228 -15.72 4.03 -16.56
CA THR A 228 -16.62 3.56 -17.62
C THR A 228 -17.02 2.10 -17.40
N THR A 229 -16.04 1.24 -17.08
CA THR A 229 -16.23 -0.16 -16.74
C THR A 229 -17.14 -0.33 -15.53
N ILE A 230 -16.94 0.44 -14.46
CA ILE A 230 -17.80 0.36 -13.28
C ILE A 230 -19.25 0.70 -13.64
N GLN A 231 -19.48 1.77 -14.42
CA GLN A 231 -20.84 2.14 -14.86
C GLN A 231 -21.49 1.02 -15.69
N ARG A 232 -20.75 0.42 -16.61
CA ARG A 232 -21.20 -0.71 -17.44
C ARG A 232 -21.52 -1.95 -16.61
N VAL A 233 -20.66 -2.32 -15.66
CA VAL A 233 -20.88 -3.48 -14.79
C VAL A 233 -22.04 -3.25 -13.82
N LEU A 234 -22.25 -2.02 -13.33
CA LEU A 234 -23.45 -1.68 -12.54
C LEU A 234 -24.74 -1.84 -13.35
N SER A 235 -24.74 -1.43 -14.63
CA SER A 235 -25.86 -1.67 -15.55
C SER A 235 -26.07 -3.18 -15.75
N LEU A 236 -25.00 -3.95 -15.99
CA LEU A 236 -25.06 -5.41 -16.09
C LEU A 236 -25.69 -6.07 -14.85
N LEU A 237 -25.23 -5.70 -13.64
CA LEU A 237 -25.75 -6.23 -12.38
C LEU A 237 -27.22 -5.86 -12.12
N SER A 238 -27.74 -4.84 -12.80
CA SER A 238 -29.13 -4.39 -12.68
C SER A 238 -30.07 -4.99 -13.73
N GLU A 239 -29.54 -5.29 -14.92
CA GLU A 239 -30.29 -5.78 -16.07
C GLU A 239 -30.31 -7.31 -16.13
N GLU A 240 -29.18 -7.94 -15.80
CA GLU A 240 -29.04 -9.39 -15.80
C GLU A 240 -29.32 -9.99 -14.43
N LYS A 241 -29.79 -11.23 -14.41
CA LYS A 241 -30.04 -11.95 -13.16
C LYS A 241 -28.72 -12.50 -12.61
N ILE A 242 -27.96 -11.67 -11.93
CA ILE A 242 -26.73 -12.06 -11.21
C ILE A 242 -27.03 -12.07 -9.72
N THR A 243 -26.66 -13.16 -9.03
CA THR A 243 -26.89 -13.34 -7.59
C THR A 243 -25.59 -13.43 -6.79
N VAL A 244 -24.49 -13.85 -7.43
CA VAL A 244 -23.17 -14.01 -6.80
C VAL A 244 -22.10 -13.45 -7.72
N CYS A 245 -21.18 -12.68 -7.14
CA CYS A 245 -19.98 -12.19 -7.79
C CYS A 245 -18.74 -12.82 -7.15
N LEU A 246 -17.83 -13.32 -7.98
CA LEU A 246 -16.64 -14.05 -7.61
C LEU A 246 -15.39 -13.26 -8.05
N PRO A 247 -14.74 -12.54 -7.12
CA PRO A 247 -13.56 -11.76 -7.45
C PRO A 247 -12.29 -12.61 -7.56
N GLY A 248 -11.27 -12.07 -8.22
CA GLY A 248 -9.92 -12.60 -8.27
C GLY A 248 -9.27 -12.68 -6.88
N HIS A 249 -9.62 -11.76 -5.98
CA HIS A 249 -9.14 -11.77 -4.60
C HIS A 249 -10.26 -11.64 -3.58
N GLY A 250 -10.05 -12.20 -2.39
CA GLY A 250 -10.99 -12.04 -1.28
C GLY A 250 -12.21 -12.96 -1.40
N ARG A 251 -13.31 -12.58 -0.74
CA ARG A 251 -14.47 -13.47 -0.56
C ARG A 251 -15.52 -13.25 -1.64
N PRO A 252 -16.29 -14.29 -2.01
CA PRO A 252 -17.52 -14.15 -2.77
C PRO A 252 -18.45 -13.08 -2.18
N MET A 253 -19.12 -12.33 -3.04
CA MET A 253 -20.06 -11.27 -2.67
C MET A 253 -21.42 -11.54 -3.32
N ASP A 254 -22.49 -11.10 -2.66
CA ASP A 254 -23.78 -10.97 -3.33
C ASP A 254 -23.81 -9.68 -4.17
N THR A 255 -24.80 -9.60 -5.06
CA THR A 255 -24.96 -8.46 -5.99
C THR A 255 -25.02 -7.11 -5.26
N ALA A 256 -25.72 -7.03 -4.12
CA ALA A 256 -25.84 -5.79 -3.36
C ALA A 256 -24.50 -5.34 -2.76
N SER A 257 -23.71 -6.27 -2.23
CA SER A 257 -22.37 -6.01 -1.72
C SER A 257 -21.42 -5.62 -2.84
N THR A 258 -21.51 -6.27 -4.01
CA THR A 258 -20.70 -5.90 -5.19
C THR A 258 -21.03 -4.51 -5.69
N VAL A 259 -22.31 -4.14 -5.79
CA VAL A 259 -22.72 -2.77 -6.15
C VAL A 259 -22.13 -1.76 -5.16
N SER A 260 -22.22 -2.05 -3.86
CA SER A 260 -21.66 -1.17 -2.82
C SER A 260 -20.14 -1.02 -2.94
N ALA A 261 -19.44 -2.12 -3.23
CA ALA A 261 -17.99 -2.13 -3.45
C ALA A 261 -17.62 -1.31 -4.69
N LEU A 262 -18.26 -1.56 -5.84
CA LEU A 262 -17.98 -0.84 -7.08
C LEU A 262 -18.21 0.67 -6.96
N LEU A 263 -19.26 1.11 -6.24
CA LEU A 263 -19.49 2.52 -5.95
C LEU A 263 -18.40 3.14 -5.05
N ALA A 264 -17.87 2.36 -4.10
CA ALA A 264 -16.75 2.80 -3.27
C ALA A 264 -15.46 2.95 -4.11
N ILE A 265 -15.17 1.97 -4.97
CA ILE A 265 -14.04 2.02 -5.92
C ILE A 265 -14.18 3.22 -6.86
N GLN A 266 -15.36 3.47 -7.42
CA GLN A 266 -15.61 4.63 -8.28
C GLN A 266 -15.31 5.95 -7.56
N LYS A 267 -15.75 6.08 -6.31
CA LYS A 267 -15.51 7.26 -5.48
C LYS A 267 -14.02 7.42 -5.16
N GLU A 268 -13.33 6.33 -4.83
CA GLU A 268 -11.89 6.36 -4.55
C GLU A 268 -11.08 6.74 -5.79
N ALA A 269 -11.44 6.20 -6.95
CA ALA A 269 -10.78 6.45 -8.22
C ALA A 269 -10.75 7.95 -8.57
N GLN A 270 -11.79 8.72 -8.23
CA GLN A 270 -11.82 10.18 -8.44
C GLN A 270 -10.69 10.92 -7.73
N GLY A 271 -10.16 10.36 -6.62
CA GLY A 271 -9.04 10.92 -5.88
C GLY A 271 -7.67 10.43 -6.33
N LEU A 272 -7.57 9.60 -7.39
CA LEU A 272 -6.34 8.97 -7.87
C LEU A 272 -5.72 9.66 -9.10
N ASP A 273 -6.12 10.90 -9.39
CA ASP A 273 -5.49 11.70 -10.44
C ASP A 273 -4.06 12.09 -10.05
N GLY A 274 -3.09 11.80 -10.94
CA GLY A 274 -1.70 12.21 -10.76
C GLY A 274 -0.87 11.30 -9.84
N ILE A 275 -1.32 10.07 -9.57
CA ILE A 275 -0.48 9.06 -8.92
C ILE A 275 0.73 8.69 -9.80
N HIS A 276 1.84 8.39 -9.15
CA HIS A 276 3.03 7.84 -9.79
C HIS A 276 2.79 6.41 -10.28
N GLU A 277 3.43 6.07 -11.39
CA GLU A 277 3.45 4.69 -11.89
C GLU A 277 4.11 3.76 -10.86
N VAL A 278 3.43 2.65 -10.56
CA VAL A 278 3.93 1.57 -9.72
C VAL A 278 4.90 0.73 -10.56
N ASN A 279 6.19 0.88 -10.29
CA ASN A 279 7.28 0.20 -10.98
C ASN A 279 8.35 -0.28 -9.98
N PRO A 280 9.38 -1.02 -10.42
CA PRO A 280 10.41 -1.54 -9.50
C PRO A 280 11.16 -0.44 -8.72
N GLU A 281 11.37 0.74 -9.32
CA GLU A 281 12.00 1.87 -8.63
C GLU A 281 11.10 2.43 -7.53
N TRP A 282 9.80 2.61 -7.82
CA TRP A 282 8.80 3.01 -6.83
C TRP A 282 8.71 2.00 -5.69
N ALA A 283 8.68 0.70 -6.00
CA ALA A 283 8.61 -0.36 -4.98
C ALA A 283 9.83 -0.32 -4.05
N ARG A 284 11.03 -0.15 -4.62
CA ARG A 284 12.27 -0.01 -3.85
C ARG A 284 12.27 1.23 -2.96
N LYS A 285 11.90 2.41 -3.48
CA LYS A 285 11.85 3.67 -2.70
C LYS A 285 10.83 3.56 -1.57
N THR A 286 9.63 3.06 -1.86
CA THR A 286 8.55 2.90 -0.90
C THR A 286 8.88 1.85 0.16
N ALA A 287 9.55 0.75 -0.20
CA ALA A 287 10.03 -0.24 0.76
C ALA A 287 11.11 0.33 1.70
N LEU A 288 12.06 1.10 1.17
CA LEU A 288 13.08 1.79 1.97
C LEU A 288 12.45 2.80 2.94
N PHE A 289 11.48 3.59 2.47
CA PHE A 289 10.74 4.50 3.32
C PHE A 289 10.00 3.75 4.42
N GLY A 290 9.32 2.64 4.08
CA GLY A 290 8.62 1.79 5.05
C GLY A 290 9.52 1.24 6.14
N ARG A 291 10.75 0.80 5.81
CA ARG A 291 11.73 0.36 6.81
C ARG A 291 12.13 1.48 7.77
N SER A 292 12.44 2.64 7.20
CA SER A 292 12.86 3.81 7.95
C SER A 292 11.75 4.28 8.90
N LEU A 293 10.52 4.35 8.38
CA LEU A 293 9.31 4.64 9.13
C LEU A 293 9.13 3.66 10.30
N MET A 294 9.11 2.36 10.03
CA MET A 294 8.81 1.36 11.07
C MET A 294 9.83 1.37 12.19
N SER A 295 11.11 1.62 11.87
CA SER A 295 12.15 1.77 12.90
C SER A 295 11.91 3.00 13.79
N GLU A 296 11.49 4.13 13.23
CA GLU A 296 11.21 5.32 14.04
C GLU A 296 9.90 5.19 14.82
N VAL A 297 8.87 4.60 14.23
CA VAL A 297 7.59 4.34 14.90
C VAL A 297 7.80 3.38 16.08
N ASP A 298 8.59 2.31 15.92
CA ASP A 298 8.96 1.38 17.00
C ASP A 298 9.65 2.10 18.17
N ARG A 299 10.62 2.98 17.87
CA ARG A 299 11.28 3.81 18.89
C ARG A 299 10.30 4.71 19.62
N LEU A 300 9.45 5.43 18.90
CA LEU A 300 8.50 6.37 19.49
C LEU A 300 7.46 5.62 20.35
N PHE A 301 6.95 4.48 19.91
CA PHE A 301 6.06 3.64 20.71
C PHE A 301 6.76 3.08 21.96
N THR A 302 8.02 2.66 21.85
CA THR A 302 8.81 2.21 23.01
C THR A 302 8.96 3.33 24.05
N ILE A 303 9.25 4.56 23.63
CA ILE A 303 9.34 5.72 24.51
C ILE A 303 7.99 5.98 25.20
N ILE A 304 6.90 5.95 24.43
CA ILE A 304 5.55 6.17 24.95
C ILE A 304 5.17 5.08 25.96
N ALA A 305 5.35 3.80 25.63
CA ALA A 305 5.04 2.69 26.50
C ALA A 305 5.84 2.75 27.81
N GLY A 306 7.14 3.03 27.73
CA GLY A 306 7.98 3.21 28.91
C GLY A 306 7.51 4.35 29.81
N ARG A 307 7.09 5.49 29.23
CA ARG A 307 6.53 6.62 29.98
C ARG A 307 5.21 6.24 30.66
N LEU A 308 4.31 5.55 29.97
CA LEU A 308 3.02 5.13 30.54
C LEU A 308 3.21 4.15 31.69
N VAL A 309 4.11 3.17 31.57
CA VAL A 309 4.45 2.24 32.66
C VAL A 309 5.05 2.97 33.85
N TYR A 310 5.95 3.92 33.62
CA TYR A 310 6.54 4.73 34.69
C TYR A 310 5.49 5.58 35.40
N VAL A 311 4.63 6.26 34.66
CA VAL A 311 3.54 7.08 35.22
C VAL A 311 2.55 6.21 35.99
N SER A 312 2.14 5.06 35.44
CA SER A 312 1.27 4.09 36.14
C SER A 312 1.87 3.69 37.49
N HIS A 313 3.15 3.31 37.50
CA HIS A 313 3.84 2.89 38.71
C HIS A 313 3.88 4.00 39.77
N VAL A 314 4.23 5.23 39.39
CA VAL A 314 4.27 6.37 40.33
C VAL A 314 2.87 6.71 40.84
N LEU A 315 1.83 6.67 39.99
CA LEU A 315 0.45 6.91 40.41
C LEU A 315 -0.03 5.82 41.39
N GLU A 316 0.35 4.56 41.17
CA GLU A 316 0.04 3.48 42.11
C GLU A 316 0.70 3.69 43.48
N GLU A 317 1.95 4.17 43.52
CA GLU A 317 2.64 4.54 44.76
C GLU A 317 1.96 5.72 45.49
N LEU A 318 1.32 6.62 44.75
CA LEU A 318 0.54 7.74 45.28
C LEU A 318 -0.90 7.37 45.66
N GLU A 319 -1.24 6.07 45.63
CA GLU A 319 -2.57 5.52 45.90
C GLU A 319 -3.66 5.91 44.87
N GLU A 320 -3.28 6.46 43.71
CA GLU A 320 -4.15 6.83 42.58
C GLU A 320 -4.42 5.63 41.65
N ARG A 321 -4.94 4.54 42.20
CA ARG A 321 -5.07 3.25 41.50
C ARG A 321 -5.97 3.27 40.26
N GLY A 322 -6.98 4.12 40.25
CA GLY A 322 -7.89 4.25 39.11
C GLY A 322 -7.20 4.86 37.88
N GLU A 323 -6.39 5.89 38.11
CA GLU A 323 -5.62 6.55 37.05
C GLU A 323 -4.41 5.71 36.62
N ALA A 324 -3.77 4.98 37.55
CA ALA A 324 -2.73 4.01 37.19
C ALA A 324 -3.25 2.95 36.19
N ALA A 325 -4.39 2.32 36.48
CA ALA A 325 -5.02 1.36 35.57
C ALA A 325 -5.40 2.00 34.21
N ARG A 326 -5.88 3.25 34.24
CA ARG A 326 -6.18 4.00 33.01
C ARG A 326 -4.94 4.17 32.13
N MET A 327 -3.75 4.41 32.70
CA MET A 327 -2.50 4.57 31.93
C MET A 327 -2.12 3.30 31.16
N GLU A 328 -2.34 2.12 31.75
CA GLU A 328 -2.04 0.83 31.12
C GLU A 328 -2.97 0.53 29.95
N ASP A 329 -4.23 0.97 30.02
CA ASP A 329 -5.24 0.76 28.98
C ASP A 329 -5.13 1.73 27.78
N LEU A 330 -4.25 2.75 27.86
CA LEU A 330 -4.12 3.76 26.79
C LEU A 330 -3.51 3.21 25.50
N ILE A 331 -2.60 2.24 25.60
CA ILE A 331 -1.96 1.57 24.45
C ILE A 331 -1.87 0.07 24.72
N ASP A 332 -2.35 -0.72 23.76
CA ASP A 332 -2.08 -2.16 23.69
C ASP A 332 -0.63 -2.39 23.22
N SER A 333 0.30 -2.34 24.16
CA SER A 333 1.74 -2.51 23.90
C SER A 333 2.06 -3.87 23.30
N GLY A 334 1.37 -4.92 23.76
CA GLY A 334 1.54 -6.29 23.24
C GLY A 334 1.19 -6.40 21.76
N LEU A 335 0.07 -5.79 21.33
CA LEU A 335 -0.31 -5.79 19.92
C LEU A 335 0.62 -4.93 19.06
N VAL A 336 1.09 -3.78 19.57
CA VAL A 336 2.07 -2.94 18.87
C VAL A 336 3.39 -3.70 18.66
N ASP A 337 3.90 -4.35 19.70
CA ASP A 337 5.13 -5.16 19.65
C ASP A 337 4.98 -6.34 18.67
N GLU A 338 3.82 -7.01 18.67
CA GLU A 338 3.52 -8.10 17.73
C GLU A 338 3.58 -7.61 16.27
N LEU A 339 2.93 -6.48 15.98
CA LEU A 339 2.91 -5.89 14.63
C LEU A 339 4.30 -5.50 14.15
N LEU A 340 5.07 -4.79 14.98
CA LEU A 340 6.42 -4.33 14.63
C LEU A 340 7.40 -5.51 14.52
N SER A 341 7.28 -6.51 15.39
CA SER A 341 8.07 -7.75 15.30
C SER A 341 7.76 -8.52 14.02
N ASP A 342 6.49 -8.60 13.62
CA ASP A 342 6.08 -9.21 12.35
C ASP A 342 6.66 -8.47 11.14
N PHE A 343 6.73 -7.13 11.18
CA PHE A 343 7.42 -6.35 10.15
C PHE A 343 8.92 -6.67 10.10
N ASN A 344 9.60 -6.66 11.25
CA ASN A 344 11.04 -6.85 11.34
C ASN A 344 11.47 -8.24 10.84
N ARG A 345 10.69 -9.28 11.16
CA ARG A 345 10.86 -10.62 10.60
C ARG A 345 10.71 -10.61 9.08
N PHE A 346 9.65 -10.00 8.56
CA PHE A 346 9.41 -9.90 7.11
C PHE A 346 10.52 -9.15 6.38
N SER A 347 11.01 -8.06 6.97
CA SER A 347 12.12 -7.27 6.43
C SER A 347 13.44 -8.06 6.38
N SER A 348 13.67 -8.91 7.38
CA SER A 348 14.83 -9.79 7.45
C SER A 348 14.79 -10.89 6.38
N ASP A 349 13.61 -11.47 6.13
CA ASP A 349 13.40 -12.46 5.07
C ASP A 349 13.71 -11.89 3.67
N LEU A 350 13.37 -10.61 3.43
CA LEU A 350 13.75 -9.91 2.19
C LEU A 350 15.29 -9.81 2.05
N GLN A 351 16.02 -9.50 3.12
CA GLN A 351 17.48 -9.44 3.07
C GLN A 351 18.12 -10.81 2.81
N ALA A 352 17.46 -11.89 3.23
CA ALA A 352 17.86 -13.26 2.93
C ALA A 352 17.52 -13.70 1.49
N GLY A 353 16.87 -12.85 0.68
CA GLY A 353 16.47 -13.15 -0.69
C GLY A 353 15.15 -13.92 -0.82
N ASN A 354 14.39 -14.08 0.28
CA ASN A 354 13.15 -14.86 0.31
C ASN A 354 11.89 -14.05 -0.05
N LYS A 355 12.01 -12.73 -0.21
CA LYS A 355 10.91 -11.80 -0.51
C LYS A 355 11.37 -10.77 -1.54
N ARG A 356 10.44 -9.91 -1.98
CA ARG A 356 10.68 -8.82 -2.95
C ARG A 356 10.34 -7.45 -2.34
N GLU A 357 10.84 -6.37 -2.91
CA GLU A 357 10.65 -4.99 -2.45
C GLU A 357 9.16 -4.62 -2.39
N ILE A 358 8.39 -4.96 -3.43
CA ILE A 358 6.94 -4.71 -3.47
C ILE A 358 6.21 -5.34 -2.30
N HIS A 359 6.58 -6.57 -1.92
CA HIS A 359 5.99 -7.26 -0.78
C HIS A 359 6.23 -6.51 0.53
N LEU A 360 7.42 -5.93 0.69
CA LEU A 360 7.76 -5.17 1.90
C LEU A 360 7.01 -3.83 1.95
N ALA A 361 6.85 -3.15 0.81
CA ALA A 361 6.03 -1.94 0.72
C ALA A 361 4.56 -2.23 1.12
N LEU A 362 3.96 -3.28 0.56
CA LEU A 362 2.62 -3.72 0.93
C LEU A 362 2.51 -4.08 2.42
N LYS A 363 3.51 -4.78 2.97
CA LYS A 363 3.56 -5.15 4.39
C LYS A 363 3.64 -3.93 5.29
N ALA A 364 4.48 -2.95 4.95
CA ALA A 364 4.58 -1.69 5.67
C ALA A 364 3.24 -0.91 5.62
N GLY A 365 2.55 -0.86 4.48
CA GLY A 365 1.23 -0.24 4.36
C GLY A 365 0.17 -0.89 5.25
N GLN A 366 0.14 -2.23 5.29
CA GLN A 366 -0.75 -2.98 6.19
C GLN A 366 -0.48 -2.67 7.66
N ILE A 367 0.79 -2.60 8.06
CA ILE A 367 1.15 -2.34 9.46
C ILE A 367 0.90 -0.88 9.82
N ALA A 368 1.24 0.06 8.94
CA ALA A 368 0.95 1.48 9.13
C ALA A 368 -0.55 1.73 9.35
N ALA A 369 -1.41 1.11 8.53
CA ALA A 369 -2.86 1.20 8.68
C ALA A 369 -3.36 0.63 10.02
N LYS A 370 -2.81 -0.50 10.47
CA LYS A 370 -3.16 -1.09 11.77
C LYS A 370 -2.69 -0.23 12.94
N LEU A 371 -1.45 0.27 12.90
CA LEU A 371 -0.90 1.15 13.93
C LEU A 371 -1.69 2.46 14.02
N LYS A 372 -2.05 3.06 12.89
CA LYS A 372 -2.90 4.26 12.85
C LYS A 372 -4.24 4.05 13.54
N ARG A 373 -4.84 2.86 13.41
CA ARG A 373 -6.11 2.52 14.08
C ARG A 373 -5.95 2.30 15.59
N LEU A 374 -4.81 1.77 16.03
CA LEU A 374 -4.51 1.58 17.46
C LEU A 374 -4.13 2.90 18.14
N PHE A 375 -3.54 3.82 17.39
CA PHE A 375 -3.08 5.10 17.89
C PHE A 375 -4.25 6.06 18.18
N ARG A 376 -4.64 6.15 19.45
CA ARG A 376 -5.71 7.05 19.95
C ARG A 376 -5.11 8.37 20.43
N LYS A 377 -4.76 9.25 19.48
CA LYS A 377 -4.10 10.55 19.74
C LYS A 377 -4.77 11.36 20.86
N ASP A 378 -6.09 11.53 20.81
CA ASP A 378 -6.82 12.37 21.77
C ASP A 378 -6.69 11.87 23.22
N LEU A 379 -6.61 10.55 23.41
CA LEU A 379 -6.41 9.96 24.72
C LEU A 379 -4.96 10.13 25.19
N LEU A 380 -4.00 9.84 24.32
CA LEU A 380 -2.58 9.94 24.66
C LEU A 380 -2.13 11.37 24.93
N ALA A 381 -2.73 12.34 24.25
CA ALA A 381 -2.47 13.77 24.44
C ALA A 381 -2.83 14.28 25.84
N THR A 382 -3.56 13.49 26.63
CA THR A 382 -3.85 13.84 28.02
C THR A 382 -2.65 13.64 28.95
N VAL A 383 -1.71 12.76 28.59
CA VAL A 383 -0.61 12.28 29.45
C VAL A 383 0.78 12.51 28.84
N LEU A 384 0.85 12.65 27.51
CA LEU A 384 2.10 12.70 26.77
C LEU A 384 2.24 13.99 25.97
N ASP A 385 3.48 14.31 25.63
CA ASP A 385 3.82 15.46 24.79
C ASP A 385 3.15 15.35 23.41
N LEU A 386 2.42 16.41 23.04
CA LEU A 386 1.77 16.57 21.74
C LEU A 386 2.75 16.51 20.57
N SER A 387 4.03 16.85 20.75
CA SER A 387 5.07 16.75 19.72
C SER A 387 5.30 15.30 19.28
N LEU A 388 5.48 14.38 20.23
CA LEU A 388 5.69 12.95 19.97
C LEU A 388 4.51 12.32 19.23
N LEU A 389 3.30 12.68 19.67
CA LEU A 389 2.08 12.14 19.08
C LEU A 389 1.84 12.65 17.66
N ARG A 390 2.13 13.93 17.41
CA ARG A 390 2.06 14.53 16.07
C ARG A 390 3.04 13.87 15.10
N ARG A 391 4.26 13.57 15.54
CA ARG A 391 5.28 12.88 14.73
C ARG A 391 4.82 11.51 14.26
N ILE A 392 4.31 10.64 15.17
CA ILE A 392 3.80 9.31 14.78
C ILE A 392 2.69 9.44 13.74
N GLU A 393 1.69 10.28 14.00
CA GLU A 393 0.56 10.47 13.10
C GLU A 393 1.02 10.94 11.71
N ARG A 394 1.90 11.94 11.67
CA ARG A 394 2.46 12.49 10.42
C ARG A 394 3.25 11.45 9.66
N HIS A 395 4.12 10.70 10.32
CA HIS A 395 4.93 9.66 9.67
C HIS A 395 4.07 8.53 9.08
N LEU A 396 3.04 8.09 9.81
CA LEU A 396 2.08 7.11 9.29
C LEU A 396 1.27 7.68 8.10
N GLU A 397 0.90 8.96 8.14
CA GLU A 397 0.19 9.62 7.05
C GLU A 397 1.05 9.76 5.79
N ASP A 398 2.27 10.28 5.93
CA ASP A 398 3.21 10.45 4.83
C ASP A 398 3.44 9.15 4.08
N TYR A 399 3.64 8.06 4.84
CA TYR A 399 3.80 6.75 4.24
C TYR A 399 2.56 6.27 3.51
N ASN A 400 1.37 6.48 4.06
CA ASN A 400 0.12 6.13 3.38
C ASN A 400 -0.06 6.92 2.08
N VAL A 401 0.33 8.20 2.06
CA VAL A 401 0.29 9.04 0.85
C VAL A 401 1.28 8.52 -0.19
N THR A 402 2.54 8.28 0.19
CA THR A 402 3.55 7.69 -0.70
C THR A 402 3.16 6.32 -1.24
N PHE A 403 2.64 5.45 -0.37
CA PHE A 403 2.20 4.11 -0.72
C PHE A 403 0.99 4.11 -1.65
N ARG A 404 0.18 5.17 -1.65
CA ARG A 404 -0.89 5.40 -2.64
C ARG A 404 -0.40 5.99 -3.96
N GLY A 405 0.91 6.20 -4.12
CA GLY A 405 1.50 6.76 -5.33
C GLY A 405 1.54 8.28 -5.35
N PHE A 406 1.31 8.97 -4.24
CA PHE A 406 1.37 10.43 -4.17
C PHE A 406 2.63 10.93 -3.47
N CYS A 407 3.03 12.17 -3.77
CA CYS A 407 3.97 12.90 -2.94
C CYS A 407 3.25 13.47 -1.71
N PRO A 408 3.77 13.28 -0.48
CA PRO A 408 3.24 13.95 0.70
C PRO A 408 3.21 15.47 0.49
N LEU A 409 2.10 16.10 0.84
CA LEU A 409 1.98 17.56 0.74
C LEU A 409 2.88 18.22 1.81
N ALA A 410 3.72 19.14 1.35
CA ALA A 410 4.50 20.03 2.19
C ALA A 410 3.85 21.43 2.19
N ARG A 411 3.69 22.03 3.36
CA ARG A 411 3.22 23.42 3.50
C ARG A 411 4.41 24.36 3.44
N ILE A 412 4.94 24.55 2.23
CA ILE A 412 6.13 25.38 2.00
C ILE A 412 5.76 26.86 2.15
N GLU A 413 6.36 27.54 3.11
CA GLU A 413 6.13 28.95 3.40
C GLU A 413 7.47 29.71 3.53
N CYS A 414 7.46 31.02 3.27
CA CYS A 414 8.63 31.87 3.52
C CYS A 414 8.85 32.03 5.03
N THR A 415 9.89 31.39 5.55
CA THR A 415 10.17 31.26 6.98
C THR A 415 11.52 31.86 7.33
N ASP A 416 11.62 32.50 8.48
CA ASP A 416 12.90 32.88 9.08
C ASP A 416 13.46 31.68 9.85
N ILE A 417 14.31 30.91 9.16
CA ILE A 417 14.89 29.67 9.70
C ILE A 417 15.73 29.89 10.97
N ALA A 418 16.30 31.09 11.17
CA ALA A 418 17.04 31.40 12.39
C ALA A 418 16.10 31.55 13.59
N ILE A 419 14.97 32.23 13.40
CA ILE A 419 13.94 32.30 14.44
C ILE A 419 13.41 30.91 14.77
N SER A 420 13.04 30.11 13.76
CA SER A 420 12.55 28.74 13.95
C SER A 420 13.55 27.86 14.70
N MET A 421 14.82 27.85 14.31
CA MET A 421 15.86 27.09 15.02
C MET A 421 16.05 27.57 16.45
N GLY A 422 16.03 28.89 16.68
CA GLY A 422 16.10 29.47 18.03
C GLY A 422 14.95 29.02 18.93
N GLU A 423 13.72 28.95 18.40
CA GLU A 423 12.55 28.45 19.11
C GLU A 423 12.69 26.97 19.47
N ILE A 424 13.16 26.14 18.54
CA ILE A 424 13.41 24.71 18.78
C ILE A 424 14.41 24.54 19.94
N VAL A 425 15.57 25.20 19.87
CA VAL A 425 16.62 25.12 20.90
C VAL A 425 16.11 25.61 22.25
N ALA A 426 15.27 26.64 22.27
CA ALA A 426 14.67 27.16 23.51
C ALA A 426 13.62 26.20 24.10
N ASN A 427 12.87 25.49 23.26
CA ASN A 427 11.75 24.64 23.67
C ASN A 427 12.21 23.23 24.07
N VAL A 428 13.23 22.65 23.44
CA VAL A 428 13.70 21.28 23.75
C VAL A 428 14.19 21.12 25.19
N VAL A 429 14.58 22.21 25.86
CA VAL A 429 15.05 22.20 27.25
C VAL A 429 13.92 22.54 28.25
N ARG A 430 12.74 22.97 27.79
CA ARG A 430 11.62 23.38 28.65
C ARG A 430 10.64 22.23 28.89
N PRO A 431 10.13 22.08 30.13
CA PRO A 431 9.04 21.13 30.39
C PRO A 431 7.75 21.59 29.70
N PRO A 432 6.90 20.64 29.22
CA PRO A 432 5.65 20.92 28.52
C PRO A 432 4.49 21.26 29.48
N TYR A 433 4.77 21.59 30.74
CA TYR A 433 3.79 21.89 31.78
C TYR A 433 4.22 23.11 32.58
N HIS A 434 3.26 23.78 33.22
CA HIS A 434 3.54 24.83 34.20
C HIS A 434 3.42 24.25 35.61
N ASP A 435 4.34 24.63 36.50
CA ASP A 435 4.31 24.17 37.91
C ASP A 435 2.99 24.55 38.61
N GLU A 436 2.34 25.63 38.17
CA GLU A 436 1.07 26.12 38.72
C GLU A 436 -0.14 25.25 38.34
N ASP A 437 -0.05 24.44 37.27
CA ASP A 437 -1.18 23.65 36.75
C ASP A 437 -1.69 22.63 37.78
N ILE A 438 -0.79 22.07 38.59
CA ILE A 438 -1.14 21.15 39.69
C ILE A 438 -1.87 21.91 40.81
N ILE A 439 -1.43 23.13 41.12
CA ILE A 439 -1.96 23.93 42.23
C ILE A 439 -3.34 24.51 41.88
N LEU A 440 -3.55 24.85 40.61
CA LEU A 440 -4.75 25.49 40.09
C LEU A 440 -5.78 24.49 39.54
N ALA A 441 -5.53 23.19 39.66
CA ALA A 441 -6.42 22.15 39.16
C ALA A 441 -7.82 22.25 39.83
N PRO A 442 -8.91 22.37 39.04
CA PRO A 442 -10.26 22.59 39.57
C PRO A 442 -10.92 21.32 40.14
N ASP A 443 -10.44 20.15 39.76
CA ASP A 443 -10.96 18.84 40.13
C ASP A 443 -9.84 17.78 40.18
N GLU A 444 -10.17 16.62 40.76
CA GLU A 444 -9.26 15.49 40.99
C GLU A 444 -8.70 14.93 39.66
N GLU A 445 -9.51 14.90 38.60
CA GLU A 445 -9.09 14.45 37.26
C GLU A 445 -8.06 15.41 36.65
N SER A 446 -8.30 16.72 36.75
CA SER A 446 -7.37 17.75 36.28
C SER A 446 -6.06 17.75 37.06
N PHE A 447 -6.11 17.47 38.37
CA PHE A 447 -4.93 17.32 39.22
C PHE A 447 -4.11 16.10 38.81
N ALA A 448 -4.75 14.92 38.70
CA ALA A 448 -4.10 13.69 38.28
C ALA A 448 -3.47 13.83 36.89
N ARG A 449 -4.14 14.54 35.97
CA ARG A 449 -3.62 14.84 34.63
C ARG A 449 -2.37 15.72 34.67
N ALA A 450 -2.40 16.83 35.43
CA ALA A 450 -1.25 17.73 35.55
C ALA A 450 -0.04 17.01 36.20
N LEU A 451 -0.32 16.16 37.20
CA LEU A 451 0.67 15.31 37.85
C LEU A 451 1.27 14.28 36.88
N ALA A 452 0.43 13.61 36.08
CA ALA A 452 0.87 12.62 35.10
C ALA A 452 1.78 13.23 34.02
N LEU A 453 1.44 14.41 33.48
CA LEU A 453 2.29 15.15 32.54
C LEU A 453 3.66 15.50 33.12
N ARG A 454 3.70 15.85 34.41
CA ARG A 454 4.94 16.13 35.13
C ARG A 454 5.80 14.89 35.30
N ILE A 455 5.21 13.77 35.69
CA ILE A 455 5.91 12.48 35.85
C ILE A 455 6.40 11.95 34.50
N ALA A 456 5.60 12.10 33.45
CA ALA A 456 5.91 11.61 32.10
C ALA A 456 7.07 12.37 31.43
N TRP A 457 7.37 13.59 31.88
CA TRP A 457 8.42 14.40 31.27
C TRP A 457 9.81 13.91 31.67
N VAL A 458 10.57 13.50 30.66
CA VAL A 458 11.99 13.16 30.78
C VAL A 458 12.77 14.05 29.84
N ASN A 459 13.68 14.86 30.38
CA ASN A 459 14.55 15.71 29.58
C ASN A 459 15.63 14.87 28.89
N LEU A 460 15.42 14.52 27.63
CA LEU A 460 16.38 13.77 26.81
C LEU A 460 17.69 14.53 26.60
N PHE A 461 17.73 15.84 26.82
CA PHE A 461 18.87 16.71 26.50
C PHE A 461 19.61 17.20 27.74
N GLU A 462 19.31 16.68 28.93
CA GLU A 462 19.91 17.13 30.20
C GLU A 462 21.45 17.15 30.19
N LYS A 463 22.06 16.20 29.47
CA LYS A 463 23.53 16.04 29.38
C LYS A 463 24.16 16.75 28.18
N MET A 464 23.36 17.41 27.35
CA MET A 464 23.79 18.05 26.11
C MET A 464 23.77 19.58 26.25
N LYS A 465 24.87 20.22 25.91
CA LYS A 465 24.96 21.68 25.84
C LYS A 465 24.68 22.17 24.42
N PHE A 466 23.87 23.23 24.31
CA PHE A 466 23.55 23.87 23.04
C PHE A 466 24.24 25.23 22.97
N GLU A 467 25.03 25.45 21.92
CA GLU A 467 25.56 26.77 21.57
C GLU A 467 24.93 27.21 20.24
N TYR A 468 24.02 28.17 20.30
CA TYR A 468 23.36 28.70 19.11
C TYR A 468 23.93 30.04 18.69
N SER A 469 24.56 30.08 17.51
CA SER A 469 25.18 31.26 16.91
C SER A 469 24.55 31.56 15.55
N PRO A 470 23.36 32.19 15.51
CA PRO A 470 22.70 32.53 14.26
C PRO A 470 23.52 33.53 13.44
N GLY A 471 23.53 33.33 12.14
CA GLY A 471 24.03 34.28 11.17
C GLY A 471 23.18 35.55 11.18
N LEU A 472 23.83 36.71 10.99
CA LEU A 472 23.14 38.00 10.99
C LEU A 472 22.46 38.23 9.62
N SER A 473 21.19 38.65 9.66
CA SER A 473 20.43 39.09 8.47
C SER A 473 20.33 38.03 7.36
N LEU A 474 19.91 36.82 7.72
CA LEU A 474 19.63 35.76 6.75
C LEU A 474 18.38 36.10 5.92
N PRO A 475 18.35 35.75 4.62
CA PRO A 475 17.13 35.84 3.82
C PRO A 475 16.11 34.80 4.30
N LEU A 476 14.82 35.05 4.05
CA LEU A 476 13.76 34.06 4.28
C LEU A 476 13.96 32.86 3.36
N VAL A 477 13.64 31.67 3.84
CA VAL A 477 13.71 30.43 3.08
C VAL A 477 12.34 29.83 2.84
N LEU A 478 12.20 29.07 1.75
CA LEU A 478 11.01 28.28 1.48
C LEU A 478 11.14 26.94 2.21
N MET A 479 10.30 26.70 3.21
CA MET A 479 10.30 25.45 3.98
C MET A 479 8.94 25.16 4.61
N ASP A 480 8.68 23.89 4.87
CA ASP A 480 7.62 23.47 5.80
C ASP A 480 8.18 23.53 7.23
N ASN A 481 7.78 24.56 7.98
CA ASN A 481 8.34 24.85 9.29
C ASN A 481 8.07 23.76 10.33
N GLU A 482 6.88 23.15 10.31
CA GLU A 482 6.55 22.06 11.24
C GLU A 482 7.39 20.81 10.96
N ARG A 483 7.60 20.48 9.68
CA ARG A 483 8.45 19.34 9.29
C ARG A 483 9.92 19.57 9.59
N PHE A 484 10.39 20.80 9.41
CA PHE A 484 11.73 21.19 9.82
C PHE A 484 11.94 21.00 11.33
N GLU A 485 10.99 21.47 12.15
CA GLU A 485 11.02 21.28 13.61
C GLU A 485 11.10 19.80 13.98
N ASP A 486 10.21 18.96 13.43
CA ASP A 486 10.22 17.52 13.68
C ASP A 486 11.56 16.86 13.31
N THR A 487 12.16 17.28 12.18
CA THR A 487 13.42 16.75 11.67
C THR A 487 14.60 17.14 12.56
N VAL A 488 14.66 18.41 12.97
CA VAL A 488 15.71 18.91 13.87
C VAL A 488 15.60 18.22 15.24
N ILE A 489 14.41 18.11 15.81
CA ILE A 489 14.19 17.41 17.08
C ILE A 489 14.64 15.95 16.97
N PHE A 490 14.27 15.25 15.90
CA PHE A 490 14.74 13.89 15.63
C PHE A 490 16.27 13.79 15.62
N ILE A 491 16.95 14.68 14.89
CA ILE A 491 18.42 14.70 14.82
C ILE A 491 19.02 14.91 16.21
N LEU A 492 18.55 15.91 16.95
CA LEU A 492 19.03 16.22 18.30
C LEU A 492 18.83 15.03 19.25
N GLU A 493 17.69 14.34 19.19
CA GLU A 493 17.42 13.15 20.01
C GLU A 493 18.44 12.04 19.73
N LYS A 494 18.77 11.78 18.46
CA LYS A 494 19.75 10.76 18.07
C LYS A 494 21.15 11.13 18.56
N LEU A 495 21.54 12.40 18.44
CA LEU A 495 22.82 12.88 18.93
C LEU A 495 22.91 12.77 20.48
N SER A 496 21.81 13.01 21.18
CA SER A 496 21.77 12.85 22.64
C SER A 496 21.92 11.38 23.06
N VAL A 497 21.21 10.47 22.37
CA VAL A 497 21.34 9.03 22.60
C VAL A 497 22.76 8.53 22.27
N ALA A 498 23.39 9.07 21.23
CA ALA A 498 24.79 8.79 20.90
C ALA A 498 25.77 9.32 21.97
N GLY A 499 25.31 10.16 22.90
CA GLY A 499 26.09 10.71 24.00
C GLY A 499 26.93 11.92 23.60
N VAL A 500 26.51 12.68 22.60
CA VAL A 500 27.18 13.92 22.19
C VAL A 500 27.03 14.96 23.33
N PRO A 501 28.13 15.47 23.90
CA PRO A 501 28.08 16.33 25.09
C PRO A 501 27.74 17.79 24.78
N SER A 502 28.01 18.25 23.56
CA SER A 502 27.77 19.62 23.13
C SER A 502 27.53 19.69 21.62
N ILE A 503 26.60 20.55 21.21
CA ILE A 503 26.30 20.84 19.81
C ILE A 503 26.41 22.35 19.59
N ASN A 504 27.16 22.71 18.55
CA ASN A 504 27.23 24.06 18.01
C ASN A 504 26.29 24.16 16.81
N ILE A 505 25.33 25.08 16.90
CA ILE A 505 24.34 25.33 15.86
C ILE A 505 24.65 26.69 15.25
N SER A 506 24.92 26.71 13.95
CA SER A 506 25.22 27.92 13.21
C SER A 506 24.48 27.95 11.89
N SER A 507 24.52 29.11 11.22
CA SER A 507 23.86 29.27 9.93
C SER A 507 24.67 30.13 8.98
N ARG A 508 24.61 29.83 7.70
CA ARG A 508 25.27 30.60 6.64
C ARG A 508 24.44 30.67 5.37
N VAL A 509 24.74 31.65 4.54
CA VAL A 509 24.19 31.74 3.18
C VAL A 509 25.14 31.04 2.22
N ASP A 510 24.65 30.01 1.55
CA ASP A 510 25.34 29.27 0.50
C ASP A 510 24.76 29.63 -0.88
N LYS A 511 25.36 29.09 -1.95
CA LYS A 511 24.85 29.31 -3.32
C LYS A 511 23.44 28.74 -3.52
N ASP A 512 23.13 27.68 -2.79
CA ASP A 512 21.90 26.91 -2.95
C ASP A 512 20.79 27.34 -1.97
N GLY A 513 21.08 28.28 -1.06
CA GLY A 513 20.11 28.70 -0.04
C GLY A 513 20.72 29.18 1.27
N VAL A 514 19.96 29.04 2.36
CA VAL A 514 20.48 29.18 3.73
C VAL A 514 20.71 27.78 4.30
N THR A 515 21.90 27.56 4.84
CA THR A 515 22.29 26.28 5.46
C THR A 515 22.34 26.44 6.98
N MET A 516 21.61 25.58 7.69
CA MET A 516 21.79 25.32 9.13
C MET A 516 22.82 24.22 9.31
N SER A 517 23.79 24.44 10.20
CA SER A 517 24.84 23.46 10.52
C SER A 517 24.77 23.07 11.98
N LEU A 518 24.72 21.76 12.25
CA LEU A 518 24.78 21.17 13.58
C LEU A 518 26.12 20.42 13.70
N GLU A 519 27.02 20.95 14.51
CA GLU A 519 28.39 20.46 14.66
C GLU A 519 28.65 19.97 16.08
N GLY A 520 29.42 18.90 16.22
CA GLY A 520 29.76 18.36 17.53
C GLY A 520 30.86 17.30 17.49
N VAL A 521 31.27 16.86 18.68
CA VAL A 521 32.28 15.81 18.86
C VAL A 521 31.59 14.52 19.26
N ALA A 522 31.73 13.47 18.43
CA ALA A 522 31.16 12.15 18.67
C ALA A 522 32.15 11.16 19.31
N GLY A 523 33.45 11.49 19.36
CA GLY A 523 34.50 10.70 20.02
C GLY A 523 34.57 9.25 19.52
N GLY A 524 34.66 9.06 18.20
CA GLY A 524 34.68 7.75 17.54
C GLY A 524 33.33 7.03 17.44
N ARG A 525 32.22 7.64 17.87
CA ARG A 525 30.86 7.09 17.68
C ARG A 525 30.25 7.57 16.37
N VAL A 526 29.39 6.73 15.79
CA VAL A 526 28.59 7.10 14.62
C VAL A 526 27.42 7.99 15.11
N PRO A 527 27.37 9.28 14.73
CA PRO A 527 26.38 10.23 15.27
C PRO A 527 24.94 9.92 14.80
N LEU A 528 24.80 9.43 13.56
CA LEU A 528 23.56 8.91 13.00
C LEU A 528 23.88 7.58 12.34
N ASP A 529 23.26 6.50 12.78
CA ASP A 529 23.33 5.24 12.04
C ASP A 529 22.72 5.39 10.63
N ARG A 530 22.93 4.39 9.77
CA ARG A 530 22.49 4.43 8.38
C ARG A 530 20.96 4.65 8.23
N GLN A 531 20.15 4.10 9.14
CA GLN A 531 18.70 4.27 9.06
C GLN A 531 18.28 5.66 9.51
N ALA A 532 18.90 6.17 10.58
CA ALA A 532 18.66 7.52 11.07
C ALA A 532 19.09 8.58 10.05
N GLU A 533 20.20 8.38 9.35
CA GLU A 533 20.64 9.28 8.27
C GLU A 533 19.63 9.28 7.11
N LEU A 534 19.19 8.10 6.65
CA LEU A 534 18.18 7.99 5.59
C LEU A 534 16.85 8.63 5.98
N PHE A 535 16.43 8.47 7.23
CA PHE A 535 15.25 9.13 7.76
C PHE A 535 15.39 10.66 7.75
N ALA A 536 16.47 11.18 8.34
CA ALA A 536 16.72 12.62 8.40
C ALA A 536 16.79 13.25 7.00
N ARG A 537 17.43 12.57 6.05
CA ARG A 537 17.46 12.99 4.64
C ARG A 537 16.06 13.10 4.05
N ASN A 538 15.29 12.02 4.09
CA ASN A 538 13.93 12.00 3.54
C ASN A 538 13.02 13.04 4.22
N SER A 539 13.11 13.21 5.54
CA SER A 539 12.33 14.22 6.28
C SER A 539 12.72 15.65 5.90
N THR A 540 14.01 15.90 5.67
CA THR A 540 14.50 17.20 5.19
C THR A 540 13.99 17.48 3.77
N ASP A 541 14.05 16.49 2.88
CA ASP A 541 13.54 16.61 1.51
C ASP A 541 12.04 16.91 1.50
N LEU A 542 11.25 16.23 2.35
CA LEU A 542 9.81 16.50 2.53
C LEU A 542 9.49 17.87 3.11
N SER A 543 10.45 18.52 3.78
CA SER A 543 10.30 19.90 4.27
C SER A 543 10.74 20.95 3.26
N GLY A 544 11.23 20.56 2.08
CA GLY A 544 11.70 21.44 1.01
C GLY A 544 13.18 21.80 1.08
N GLY A 545 13.98 21.08 1.88
CA GLY A 545 15.42 21.30 2.03
C GLY A 545 16.26 20.14 1.50
N GLY A 546 17.59 20.28 1.58
CA GLY A 546 18.55 19.21 1.32
C GLY A 546 19.36 18.85 2.57
N PHE A 547 19.71 17.58 2.70
CA PHE A 547 20.48 17.05 3.84
C PHE A 547 21.89 16.61 3.43
N SER A 548 22.89 16.97 4.25
CA SER A 548 24.23 16.36 4.17
C SER A 548 24.80 16.05 5.55
N LEU A 549 25.58 14.97 5.64
CA LEU A 549 26.30 14.57 6.84
C LEU A 549 27.77 14.34 6.46
N ARG A 550 28.68 14.97 7.20
CA ARG A 550 30.11 14.72 7.14
C ARG A 550 30.60 14.30 8.51
N SER A 551 31.40 13.24 8.58
CA SER A 551 32.00 12.76 9.83
C SER A 551 33.50 12.50 9.63
N SER A 552 34.31 12.95 10.59
CA SER A 552 35.71 12.56 10.78
C SER A 552 35.84 11.57 11.95
N GLU A 553 37.06 11.20 12.36
CA GLU A 553 37.25 10.27 13.50
C GLU A 553 36.62 10.78 14.81
N ASP A 554 36.60 12.10 15.02
CA ASP A 554 36.12 12.70 16.28
C ASP A 554 34.96 13.66 16.12
N GLU A 555 34.81 14.29 14.95
CA GLU A 555 33.86 15.39 14.73
C GLU A 555 32.81 15.03 13.66
N PHE A 556 31.64 15.66 13.75
CA PHE A 556 30.62 15.58 12.72
C PHE A 556 30.02 16.95 12.43
N CYS A 557 29.50 17.09 11.21
CA CYS A 557 28.76 18.25 10.74
C CYS A 557 27.55 17.76 9.95
N ILE A 558 26.35 18.08 10.44
CA ILE A 558 25.08 17.86 9.75
C ILE A 558 24.62 19.19 9.18
N GLU A 559 24.25 19.21 7.90
CA GLU A 559 23.80 20.41 7.20
C GLU A 559 22.40 20.22 6.63
N LEU A 560 21.53 21.18 6.92
CA LEU A 560 20.18 21.31 6.36
C LEU A 560 20.12 22.59 5.53
N THR A 561 19.96 22.49 4.23
CA THR A 561 20.00 23.62 3.29
C THR A 561 18.62 23.87 2.71
N TYR A 562 18.11 25.10 2.81
CA TYR A 562 16.80 25.49 2.28
C TYR A 562 16.90 26.64 1.28
N PRO A 563 16.17 26.57 0.15
CA PRO A 563 16.23 27.59 -0.88
C PRO A 563 15.66 28.93 -0.39
N VAL A 564 16.24 30.04 -0.87
CA VAL A 564 15.76 31.39 -0.54
C VAL A 564 14.39 31.64 -1.17
N GLY A 565 13.45 32.17 -0.37
CA GLY A 565 12.14 32.59 -0.86
C GLY A 565 12.13 34.05 -1.30
N GLU A 566 11.57 34.32 -2.48
CA GLU A 566 11.18 35.68 -2.85
C GLU A 566 9.88 36.05 -2.11
N THR A 567 9.75 37.29 -1.65
CA THR A 567 8.53 37.76 -0.98
C THR A 567 7.38 37.90 -1.99
N GLY A 568 6.74 36.79 -2.32
CA GLY A 568 5.59 36.69 -3.18
C GLY A 568 5.02 35.27 -3.11
N SER A 569 3.80 35.13 -2.60
CA SER A 569 3.04 33.86 -2.49
C SER A 569 3.21 32.98 -3.74
N MET A 570 4.04 31.94 -3.65
CA MET A 570 4.09 30.88 -4.68
C MET A 570 2.97 29.87 -4.39
N ASN A 571 2.16 29.59 -5.41
CA ASN A 571 1.14 28.54 -5.34
C ASN A 571 1.79 27.14 -5.35
N ASN A 572 1.16 26.18 -4.68
CA ASN A 572 1.53 24.76 -4.49
C ASN A 572 1.92 23.95 -5.77
N ALA A 573 1.82 24.53 -6.97
CA ALA A 573 2.15 23.85 -8.23
C ALA A 573 3.66 23.85 -8.56
N ASP A 574 4.47 24.74 -7.97
CA ASP A 574 5.90 24.83 -8.25
C ASP A 574 6.79 23.98 -7.31
N ALA A 575 6.25 23.44 -6.22
CA ALA A 575 6.99 22.59 -5.28
C ALA A 575 7.41 21.23 -5.89
N GLY A 576 6.67 20.72 -6.87
CA GLY A 576 6.99 19.46 -7.56
C GLY A 576 8.26 19.50 -8.43
N LYS A 577 8.80 20.70 -8.72
CA LYS A 577 10.04 20.85 -9.50
C LYS A 577 11.31 20.93 -8.66
N VAL A 578 11.19 21.08 -7.33
CA VAL A 578 12.36 21.18 -6.44
C VAL A 578 12.87 19.78 -6.05
N SER A 579 12.03 18.74 -6.10
CA SER A 579 12.40 17.36 -5.76
C SER A 579 13.00 16.53 -6.91
N GLU A 580 13.19 17.10 -8.10
CA GLU A 580 13.71 16.40 -9.30
C GLU A 580 15.20 16.71 -9.62
N LYS A 581 15.98 17.21 -8.66
CA LYS A 581 17.43 17.42 -8.86
C LYS A 581 18.31 16.56 -7.98
#